data_AF-S4RIW6-F1
#
_entry.id   AF-S4RIW6-F1
#
_cell.length_a   1.000
_cell.length_b   1.000
_cell.length_c   1.000
_cell.angle_alpha   90.00
_cell.angle_beta   90.00
_cell.angle_gamma   90.00
#
_symmetry.space_group_name_H-M   'P 1'
#
loop_
_entity.id
_entity.type
_entity.pdbx_description
1 polymer ?
#
loop_
_entity_poly.entity_id
_entity_poly.type
_entity_poly.pdbx_seq_one_letter_code
_entity_poly.pdbx_strand_id
1 'polypeptide(L)'
;QVWIDAGTQIFFSYAVGLGALAALGSYNRFHNDCYKDVYILAVVNSGTSFFAGFVVFSILGFMAAEQGVDISKVAESVRTPGPGLAFIAYPKAVSLMPVAPVWAALFFFMLLLLGLDSQFVGVEGFVTGISDLFPARLSNGYCREIFVAIYSMISFLFAFSMITDV
;
A
#
# COMPACT_ATOMS: atom_id res chain seq x y z
N GLN A 1 9.77 18.58 14.15
CA GLN A 1 8.58 17.72 13.95
C GLN A 1 8.28 17.55 12.46
N VAL A 2 7.79 18.58 11.75
CA VAL A 2 7.37 18.47 10.32
C VAL A 2 8.40 17.80 9.40
N TRP A 3 9.69 18.13 9.52
CA TRP A 3 10.76 17.50 8.72
C TRP A 3 10.96 16.01 9.01
N ILE A 4 10.78 15.61 10.27
CA ILE A 4 10.87 14.21 10.70
C ILE A 4 9.67 13.45 10.15
N ASP A 5 8.47 14.04 10.23
CA ASP A 5 7.25 13.43 9.69
C ASP A 5 7.33 13.26 8.17
N ALA A 6 7.82 14.28 7.46
CA ALA A 6 8.04 14.23 6.02
C ALA A 6 9.07 13.16 5.63
N GLY A 7 10.21 13.09 6.35
CA GLY A 7 11.21 12.06 6.13
C GLY A 7 10.66 10.65 6.37
N THR A 8 9.88 10.48 7.45
CA THR A 8 9.23 9.21 7.81
C THR A 8 8.20 8.79 6.76
N GLN A 9 7.39 9.73 6.29
CA GLN A 9 6.39 9.48 5.24
C GLN A 9 7.05 8.97 3.96
N ILE A 10 8.12 9.62 3.50
CA ILE A 10 8.85 9.21 2.29
C ILE A 10 9.55 7.87 2.50
N PHE A 11 10.18 7.67 3.66
CA PHE A 11 10.87 6.42 4.00
C PHE A 11 9.93 5.21 3.92
N PHE A 12 8.74 5.30 4.55
CA PHE A 12 7.74 4.25 4.50
C PHE A 12 7.02 4.16 3.16
N SER A 13 6.82 5.28 2.45
CA SER A 13 6.19 5.29 1.12
C SER A 13 6.99 4.51 0.08
N TYR A 14 8.32 4.52 0.16
CA TYR A 14 9.18 3.70 -0.72
C TYR A 14 9.61 2.36 -0.10
N ALA A 15 9.19 2.05 1.14
CA ALA A 15 9.63 0.85 1.86
C ALA A 15 11.16 0.69 1.90
N VAL A 16 11.89 1.81 2.09
CA VAL A 16 13.36 1.81 2.05
C VAL A 16 13.92 0.90 3.15
N GLY A 17 14.86 0.03 2.79
CA GLY A 17 15.52 -0.87 3.74
C GLY A 17 14.76 -2.16 4.04
N LEU A 18 13.56 -2.37 3.49
CA LEU A 18 12.84 -3.65 3.63
C LEU A 18 13.33 -4.76 2.66
N GLY A 19 14.32 -4.47 1.82
CA GLY A 19 14.90 -5.43 0.87
C GLY A 19 14.10 -5.63 -0.42
N ALA A 20 12.84 -5.21 -0.49
CA ALA A 20 12.00 -5.40 -1.66
C ALA A 20 12.51 -4.68 -2.91
N LEU A 21 12.93 -3.41 -2.81
CA LEU A 21 13.56 -2.69 -3.93
C LEU A 21 14.90 -3.30 -4.35
N ALA A 22 15.67 -3.85 -3.40
CA ALA A 22 16.93 -4.53 -3.69
C ALA A 22 16.69 -5.84 -4.45
N ALA A 23 15.67 -6.61 -4.08
CA ALA A 23 15.25 -7.81 -4.78
C ALA A 23 14.72 -7.51 -6.20
N LEU A 24 13.89 -6.48 -6.36
CA LEU A 24 13.46 -6.06 -7.71
C LEU A 24 14.64 -5.61 -8.57
N GLY A 25 15.63 -4.94 -7.96
CA GLY A 25 16.86 -4.54 -8.62
C GLY A 25 17.75 -5.72 -9.02
N SER A 26 17.80 -6.81 -8.24
CA SER A 26 18.64 -7.98 -8.54
C SER A 26 18.20 -8.74 -9.79
N TYR A 27 16.91 -8.64 -10.15
CA TYR A 27 16.37 -9.18 -11.40
C TYR A 27 16.54 -8.26 -12.62
N ASN A 28 17.10 -7.05 -12.44
CA ASN A 28 17.28 -6.10 -13.53
C ASN A 28 18.53 -6.40 -14.36
N ARG A 29 18.59 -5.86 -15.59
CA ARG A 29 19.77 -5.99 -16.45
C ARG A 29 20.94 -5.20 -15.84
N PHE A 30 22.14 -5.77 -15.90
CA PHE A 30 23.35 -5.16 -15.31
C PHE A 30 23.66 -3.74 -15.81
N HIS A 31 23.39 -3.46 -17.09
CA HIS A 31 23.64 -2.15 -17.71
C HIS A 31 22.37 -1.28 -17.81
N ASN A 32 21.32 -1.59 -17.04
CA ASN A 32 20.12 -0.76 -17.00
C ASN A 32 20.41 0.56 -16.26
N ASP A 33 19.87 1.67 -16.78
CA ASP A 33 20.00 2.98 -16.14
C ASP A 33 19.05 3.09 -14.95
N CYS A 34 19.54 2.65 -13.78
CA CYS A 34 18.78 2.69 -12.54
C CYS A 34 18.52 4.11 -12.03
N TYR A 35 19.32 5.10 -12.43
CA TYR A 35 19.10 6.49 -12.02
C TYR A 35 17.81 7.03 -12.64
N LYS A 36 17.62 6.76 -13.94
CA LYS A 36 16.38 7.14 -14.64
C LYS A 36 15.15 6.49 -14.00
N ASP A 37 15.23 5.20 -13.68
CA ASP A 37 14.13 4.48 -13.04
C ASP A 37 13.80 5.05 -11.66
N VAL A 38 14.80 5.38 -10.86
CA VAL A 38 14.61 6.00 -9.54
C VAL A 38 13.99 7.40 -9.66
N TYR A 39 14.39 8.22 -10.63
CA TYR A 39 13.75 9.51 -10.86
C TYR A 39 12.29 9.37 -11.26
N ILE A 40 11.97 8.43 -12.17
CA ILE A 40 10.59 8.16 -12.58
C ILE A 40 9.77 7.65 -11.40
N LEU A 41 10.29 6.67 -10.65
CA LEU A 41 9.65 6.14 -9.45
C LEU A 41 9.35 7.26 -8.44
N ALA A 42 10.32 8.16 -8.24
CA ALA A 42 10.16 9.28 -7.32
C ALA A 42 9.03 10.23 -7.72
N VAL A 43 9.02 10.64 -9.00
CA VAL A 43 8.00 11.54 -9.55
C VAL A 43 6.62 10.90 -9.52
N VAL A 44 6.51 9.62 -9.92
CA VAL A 44 5.22 8.91 -9.96
C VAL A 44 4.67 8.70 -8.56
N ASN A 45 5.49 8.26 -7.59
CA ASN A 45 5.03 8.03 -6.22
C ASN A 45 4.60 9.33 -5.53
N SER A 46 5.42 10.38 -5.61
CA SER A 46 5.07 11.68 -5.03
C SER A 46 3.89 12.35 -5.77
N GLY A 47 3.84 12.25 -7.09
CA GLY A 47 2.73 12.77 -7.89
C GLY A 47 1.41 12.05 -7.59
N THR A 48 1.43 10.73 -7.47
CA THR A 48 0.26 9.92 -7.09
C THR A 48 -0.20 10.28 -5.69
N SER A 49 0.71 10.41 -4.73
CA SER A 49 0.40 10.82 -3.36
C SER A 49 -0.24 12.21 -3.29
N PHE A 50 0.28 13.16 -4.09
CA PHE A 50 -0.27 14.50 -4.19
C PHE A 50 -1.68 14.50 -4.80
N PHE A 51 -1.87 13.75 -5.90
CA PHE A 51 -3.18 13.58 -6.53
C PHE A 51 -4.19 12.90 -5.60
N ALA A 52 -3.79 11.85 -4.89
CA ALA A 52 -4.62 11.18 -3.89
C ALA A 52 -5.08 12.14 -2.79
N GLY A 53 -4.22 13.09 -2.38
CA GLY A 53 -4.58 14.16 -1.47
C GLY A 53 -5.78 14.97 -1.97
N PHE A 54 -5.78 15.40 -3.23
CA PHE A 54 -6.95 16.10 -3.81
C PHE A 54 -8.20 15.24 -3.78
N VAL A 55 -8.11 13.97 -4.19
CA VAL A 55 -9.26 13.05 -4.19
C VAL A 55 -9.85 12.92 -2.78
N VAL A 56 -8.99 12.72 -1.76
CA VAL A 56 -9.42 12.64 -0.35
C VAL A 56 -10.14 13.90 0.09
N PHE A 57 -9.50 15.06 -0.06
CA PHE A 57 -10.08 16.31 0.43
C PHE A 57 -11.33 16.73 -0.35
N SER A 58 -11.44 16.41 -1.64
CA SER A 58 -12.65 16.65 -2.42
C SER A 58 -13.84 15.82 -1.93
N ILE A 59 -13.64 14.54 -1.63
CA ILE A 59 -14.71 13.66 -1.11
C ILE A 59 -15.15 14.10 0.29
N LEU A 60 -14.20 14.48 1.15
CA LEU A 60 -14.52 15.02 2.47
C LEU A 60 -15.25 16.37 2.39
N GLY A 61 -14.86 17.24 1.45
CA GLY A 61 -15.55 18.50 1.18
C GLY A 61 -16.97 18.29 0.68
N PHE A 62 -17.19 17.32 -0.23
CA PHE A 62 -18.52 16.92 -0.66
C PHE A 62 -19.38 16.44 0.52
N MET A 63 -18.83 15.58 1.38
CA MET A 63 -19.53 15.08 2.57
C MET A 63 -19.90 16.21 3.54
N ALA A 64 -19.00 17.19 3.75
CA ALA A 64 -19.26 18.35 4.58
C ALA A 64 -20.41 19.21 4.02
N ALA A 65 -20.40 19.45 2.70
CA ALA A 65 -21.44 20.20 2.02
C ALA A 65 -22.82 19.52 2.12
N GLU A 66 -22.87 18.21 1.90
CA GLU A 66 -24.13 17.45 1.93
C GLU A 66 -24.73 17.34 3.34
N GLN A 67 -23.87 17.33 4.38
CA GLN A 67 -24.30 17.28 5.78
C GLN A 67 -24.53 18.66 6.40
N GLY A 68 -24.21 19.75 5.69
CA GLY A 68 -24.31 21.11 6.21
C GLY A 68 -23.40 21.36 7.42
N VAL A 69 -22.29 20.63 7.53
CA VAL A 69 -21.32 20.76 8.63
C VAL A 69 -20.05 21.43 8.15
N ASP A 70 -19.35 22.11 9.07
CA ASP A 70 -18.05 22.69 8.76
C ASP A 70 -17.03 21.60 8.43
N ILE A 71 -16.16 21.86 7.45
CA ILE A 71 -15.13 20.90 7.01
C ILE A 71 -14.19 20.51 8.14
N SER A 72 -13.99 21.38 9.14
CA SER A 72 -13.16 21.11 10.31
C SER A 72 -13.72 19.93 11.12
N LYS A 73 -15.05 19.79 11.23
CA LYS A 73 -15.67 18.67 11.96
C LYS A 73 -15.50 17.34 11.25
N VAL A 74 -15.61 17.35 9.92
CA VAL A 74 -15.37 16.16 9.10
C VAL A 74 -13.88 15.82 9.13
N ALA A 75 -13.00 16.81 8.97
CA ALA A 75 -11.55 16.65 9.05
C ALA A 75 -11.07 16.20 10.43
N GLU A 76 -11.75 16.58 11.52
CA GLU A 76 -11.46 16.10 12.88
C GLU A 76 -11.75 14.60 13.03
N SER A 77 -12.83 14.09 12.45
CA SER A 77 -13.08 12.63 12.40
C SER A 77 -11.99 11.88 11.64
N VAL A 78 -11.34 12.55 10.69
CA VAL A 78 -10.21 12.04 9.90
C VAL A 78 -8.85 12.27 10.57
N ARG A 79 -8.77 13.17 11.57
CA ARG A 79 -7.52 13.56 12.22
C ARG A 79 -6.89 12.43 13.01
N THR A 80 -7.65 11.41 13.38
CA THR A 80 -7.12 10.13 13.86
C THR A 80 -6.49 9.38 12.67
N PRO A 81 -5.15 9.42 12.51
CA PRO A 81 -4.51 8.78 11.38
C PRO A 81 -4.76 7.28 11.47
N GLY A 82 -5.28 6.65 10.41
CA GLY A 82 -5.48 5.21 10.43
C GLY A 82 -6.57 4.67 9.49
N PRO A 83 -6.89 3.37 9.64
CA PRO A 83 -7.86 2.68 8.81
C PRO A 83 -9.28 3.29 8.90
N GLY A 84 -9.60 4.02 9.97
CA GLY A 84 -10.91 4.68 10.14
C GLY A 84 -11.26 5.66 9.02
N LEU A 85 -10.28 6.34 8.42
CA LEU A 85 -10.52 7.20 7.27
C LEU A 85 -11.08 6.39 6.09
N ALA A 86 -10.36 5.33 5.70
CA ALA A 86 -10.71 4.51 4.55
C ALA A 86 -11.96 3.64 4.79
N PHE A 87 -12.22 3.18 6.01
CA PHE A 87 -13.28 2.21 6.30
C PHE A 87 -14.52 2.78 7.00
N ILE A 88 -14.48 4.04 7.46
CA ILE A 88 -15.65 4.69 8.08
C ILE A 88 -16.05 5.94 7.30
N ALA A 89 -15.15 6.91 7.17
CA ALA A 89 -15.46 8.20 6.56
C ALA A 89 -15.75 8.06 5.05
N TYR A 90 -14.91 7.32 4.32
CA TYR A 90 -15.08 7.12 2.87
C TYR A 90 -16.38 6.39 2.49
N PRO A 91 -16.71 5.21 3.07
CA PRO A 91 -17.97 4.54 2.78
C PRO A 91 -19.18 5.41 3.15
N LYS A 92 -19.08 6.20 4.22
CA LYS A 92 -20.13 7.16 4.58
C LYS A 92 -20.28 8.25 3.51
N ALA A 93 -19.20 8.85 3.03
CA ALA A 93 -19.26 9.84 1.95
C ALA A 93 -19.80 9.23 0.63
N VAL A 94 -19.34 8.03 0.26
CA VAL A 94 -19.79 7.32 -0.95
C VAL A 94 -21.28 6.98 -0.88
N SER A 95 -21.82 6.66 0.30
CA SER A 95 -23.25 6.39 0.48
C SER A 95 -24.17 7.57 0.15
N LEU A 96 -23.64 8.80 0.16
CA LEU A 96 -24.36 10.02 -0.20
C LEU A 96 -24.30 10.34 -1.70
N MET A 97 -23.46 9.64 -2.46
CA MET A 97 -23.31 9.88 -3.90
C MET A 97 -24.41 9.17 -4.71
N PRO A 98 -24.82 9.73 -5.86
CA PRO A 98 -25.66 9.00 -6.79
C PRO A 98 -24.93 7.75 -7.29
N VAL A 99 -25.67 6.65 -7.44
CA VAL A 99 -25.11 5.34 -7.87
C VAL A 99 -24.02 4.83 -6.90
N ALA A 100 -24.22 5.04 -5.59
CA ALA A 100 -23.30 4.64 -4.52
C ALA A 100 -22.68 3.22 -4.65
N PRO A 101 -23.40 2.16 -5.10
CA PRO A 101 -22.81 0.84 -5.25
C PRO A 101 -21.62 0.78 -6.21
N VAL A 102 -21.63 1.56 -7.30
CA VAL A 102 -20.53 1.60 -8.28
C VAL A 102 -19.30 2.26 -7.66
N TRP A 103 -19.49 3.41 -7.01
CA TRP A 103 -18.41 4.13 -6.34
C TRP A 103 -17.79 3.32 -5.20
N ALA A 104 -18.62 2.61 -4.42
CA ALA A 104 -18.14 1.72 -3.37
C ALA A 104 -17.31 0.57 -3.95
N ALA A 105 -17.79 -0.08 -5.01
CA ALA A 105 -17.06 -1.15 -5.68
C ALA A 105 -15.70 -0.67 -6.20
N LEU A 106 -15.64 0.49 -6.87
CA LEU A 106 -14.38 1.07 -7.37
C LEU A 106 -13.41 1.41 -6.23
N PHE A 107 -13.92 2.00 -5.15
CA PHE A 107 -13.09 2.37 -4.00
C PHE A 107 -12.48 1.15 -3.29
N PHE A 108 -13.29 0.13 -2.99
CA PHE A 108 -12.78 -1.08 -2.35
C PHE A 108 -11.91 -1.92 -3.29
N PHE A 109 -12.21 -1.94 -4.59
CA PHE A 109 -11.34 -2.58 -5.58
C PHE A 109 -9.99 -1.88 -5.66
N MET A 110 -9.95 -0.55 -5.65
CA MET A 110 -8.71 0.23 -5.55
C MET A 110 -7.92 -0.13 -4.28
N LEU A 111 -8.57 -0.15 -3.10
CA LEU A 111 -7.90 -0.53 -1.85
C LEU A 111 -7.33 -1.95 -1.91
N LEU A 112 -8.06 -2.88 -2.53
CA LEU A 112 -7.61 -4.25 -2.74
C LEU A 112 -6.36 -4.31 -3.63
N LEU A 113 -6.35 -3.59 -4.76
CA LEU A 113 -5.20 -3.54 -5.67
C LEU A 113 -3.97 -2.93 -4.98
N LEU A 114 -4.14 -1.80 -4.28
CA LEU A 114 -3.04 -1.16 -3.54
C LEU A 114 -2.42 -2.09 -2.49
N GLY A 115 -3.26 -2.83 -1.76
CA GLY A 115 -2.81 -3.82 -0.80
C GLY A 115 -2.10 -5.01 -1.48
N LEU A 116 -2.71 -5.55 -2.52
CA LEU A 116 -2.23 -6.74 -3.24
C LEU A 116 -0.87 -6.51 -3.90
N ASP A 117 -0.71 -5.40 -4.64
CA ASP A 117 0.55 -5.08 -5.32
C ASP A 117 1.71 -4.94 -4.30
N SER A 118 1.43 -4.27 -3.17
CA SER A 118 2.40 -4.09 -2.09
C SER A 118 2.78 -5.43 -1.44
N GLN A 119 1.80 -6.32 -1.23
CA GLN A 119 2.05 -7.65 -0.65
C GLN A 119 2.91 -8.51 -1.57
N PHE A 120 2.67 -8.50 -2.89
CA PHE A 120 3.50 -9.26 -3.83
C PHE A 120 4.95 -8.82 -3.81
N VAL A 121 5.22 -7.52 -3.81
CA VAL A 121 6.58 -6.99 -3.73
C VAL A 121 7.24 -7.32 -2.38
N GLY A 122 6.48 -7.29 -1.29
CA GLY A 122 6.95 -7.70 0.04
C GLY A 122 7.37 -9.17 0.12
N VAL A 123 6.50 -10.08 -0.38
CA VAL A 123 6.80 -11.52 -0.44
C VAL A 123 8.01 -11.78 -1.34
N GLU A 124 8.08 -11.13 -2.51
CA GLU A 124 9.21 -11.29 -3.44
C GLU A 124 10.52 -10.84 -2.81
N GLY A 125 10.51 -9.72 -2.08
CA GLY A 125 11.68 -9.22 -1.34
C GLY A 125 12.20 -10.23 -0.33
N PHE A 126 11.30 -10.81 0.48
CA PHE A 126 11.66 -11.81 1.48
C PHE A 126 12.16 -13.12 0.83
N VAL A 127 11.44 -13.62 -0.17
CA VAL A 127 11.74 -14.88 -0.85
C VAL A 127 13.06 -14.80 -1.59
N THR A 128 13.32 -13.69 -2.27
CA THR A 128 14.60 -13.46 -2.97
C THR A 128 15.76 -13.45 -1.98
N GLY A 129 15.63 -12.73 -0.85
CA GLY A 129 16.68 -12.69 0.17
C GLY A 129 17.05 -14.07 0.75
N ILE A 130 16.07 -14.95 0.96
CA ILE A 130 16.34 -16.34 1.40
C ILE A 130 16.91 -17.20 0.28
N SER A 131 16.42 -17.02 -0.95
CA SER A 131 16.86 -17.78 -2.12
C SER A 131 18.33 -17.47 -2.46
N ASP A 132 18.75 -16.22 -2.29
CA ASP A 132 20.13 -15.77 -2.48
C ASP A 132 21.09 -16.35 -1.42
N LEU A 133 20.59 -16.67 -0.22
CA LEU A 133 21.41 -17.27 0.84
C LEU A 133 21.63 -18.78 0.67
N PHE A 134 20.67 -19.48 0.04
CA PHE A 134 20.73 -20.94 -0.18
C PHE A 134 20.53 -21.34 -1.65
N PRO A 135 21.39 -20.86 -2.58
CA PRO A 135 21.19 -21.04 -4.02
C PRO A 135 21.20 -22.52 -4.42
N ALA A 136 22.05 -23.36 -3.80
CA ALA A 136 22.15 -24.78 -4.13
C ALA A 136 20.89 -25.60 -3.80
N ARG A 137 20.04 -25.14 -2.88
CA ARG A 137 18.83 -25.84 -2.44
C ARG A 137 17.55 -25.25 -3.02
N LEU A 138 17.52 -23.95 -3.30
CA LEU A 138 16.31 -23.23 -3.75
C LEU A 138 16.27 -22.92 -5.26
N SER A 139 17.38 -23.09 -5.99
CA SER A 139 17.43 -22.85 -7.45
C SER A 139 16.88 -24.00 -8.31
N ASN A 140 16.54 -25.15 -7.72
CA ASN A 140 16.24 -26.37 -8.48
C ASN A 140 14.74 -26.62 -8.60
N GLY A 141 14.23 -26.69 -9.83
CA GLY A 141 12.83 -27.05 -10.13
C GLY A 141 11.80 -26.20 -9.39
N TYR A 142 10.78 -26.85 -8.80
CA TYR A 142 9.66 -26.20 -8.12
C TYR A 142 9.95 -25.75 -6.67
N CYS A 143 11.21 -25.76 -6.23
CA CYS A 143 11.57 -25.49 -4.83
C CYS A 143 11.24 -24.05 -4.40
N ARG A 144 11.41 -23.07 -5.29
CA ARG A 144 11.09 -21.67 -4.99
C ARG A 144 9.59 -21.47 -4.87
N GLU A 145 8.79 -22.07 -5.75
CA GLU A 145 7.32 -22.01 -5.71
C GLU A 145 6.76 -22.66 -4.45
N ILE A 146 7.29 -23.83 -4.07
CA ILE A 146 6.92 -24.51 -2.83
C ILE A 146 7.28 -23.64 -1.61
N PHE A 147 8.44 -23.00 -1.63
CA PHE A 147 8.85 -22.10 -0.55
C PHE A 147 7.93 -20.88 -0.42
N VAL A 148 7.57 -20.24 -1.53
CA VAL A 148 6.59 -19.14 -1.57
C VAL A 148 5.25 -19.62 -1.00
N ALA A 149 4.76 -20.77 -1.43
CA ALA A 149 3.49 -21.33 -0.93
C ALA A 149 3.52 -21.61 0.57
N ILE A 150 4.60 -22.19 1.09
CA ILE A 150 4.78 -22.43 2.53
C ILE A 150 4.80 -21.10 3.30
N TYR A 151 5.56 -20.12 2.83
CA TYR A 151 5.62 -18.79 3.45
C TYR A 151 4.24 -18.12 3.47
N SER A 152 3.51 -18.11 2.35
CA SER A 152 2.16 -17.56 2.27
C SER A 152 1.18 -18.29 3.20
N MET A 153 1.27 -19.61 3.31
CA MET A 153 0.45 -20.39 4.25
C MET A 153 0.76 -20.05 5.71
N ILE A 154 2.03 -19.91 6.08
CA ILE A 154 2.44 -19.50 7.43
C ILE A 154 1.93 -18.09 7.73
N SER A 155 2.11 -17.14 6.80
CA SER A 155 1.60 -15.77 6.95
C SER A 155 0.08 -15.72 7.09
N PHE A 156 -0.65 -16.58 6.37
CA PHE A 156 -2.09 -16.73 6.52
C PHE A 156 -2.49 -17.26 7.91
N LEU A 157 -1.75 -18.24 8.46
CA LEU A 157 -1.96 -18.73 9.82
C LEU A 157 -1.70 -17.65 10.88
N PHE A 158 -0.66 -16.83 10.71
CA PHE A 158 -0.44 -15.67 11.57
C PHE A 158 -1.54 -14.62 11.44
N ALA A 159 -2.06 -14.39 10.23
CA ALA A 159 -3.15 -13.45 10.00
C ALA A 159 -4.43 -13.84 10.75
N PHE A 160 -4.70 -15.14 10.96
CA PHE A 160 -5.82 -15.56 11.82
C PHE A 160 -5.72 -14.99 13.23
N SER A 161 -4.52 -14.92 13.81
CA SER A 161 -4.33 -14.32 15.14
C SER A 161 -4.76 -12.86 15.21
N MET A 162 -4.76 -12.14 14.08
CA MET A 162 -5.20 -10.73 14.01
C MET A 162 -6.70 -10.57 13.73
N ILE A 163 -7.41 -11.65 13.38
CA ILE A 163 -8.85 -11.66 13.07
C ILE A 163 -9.67 -12.11 14.29
N THR A 164 -9.08 -12.94 15.16
CA THR A 164 -9.78 -13.45 16.35
C THR A 164 -10.00 -12.34 17.38
N ASP A 165 -11.25 -12.13 17.79
CA ASP A 165 -11.61 -11.29 18.94
C ASP A 165 -11.22 -12.04 20.24
N VAL A 166 -9.97 -11.92 20.67
CA VAL A 166 -9.49 -12.38 21.99
C VAL A 166 -9.13 -11.18 22.85
#